data_AF-A0A7X2LZL7-F1
#
_entry.id   AF-A0A7X2LZL7-F1
#
_cell.length_a   1.000
_cell.length_b   1.000
_cell.length_c   1.000
_cell.angle_alpha   90.00
_cell.angle_beta   90.00
_cell.angle_gamma   90.00
#
_symmetry.space_group_name_H-M   'P 1'
#
loop_
_entity.id
_entity.type
_entity.pdbx_description
1 polymer ?
#
loop_
_entity_poly.entity_id
_entity_poly.type
_entity_poly.pdbx_seq_one_letter_code
_entity_poly.pdbx_strand_id
1 'polypeptide(L)' 'MLKEQVYVLGDQLVAVFSVTLEGCTAKMECVLSEQGVEDYVVEYSGTESLYKDVLKLALSHAKTVYSSHAVRA' A
#
# COMPACT_ATOMS: atom_id res chain seq x y z
N MET A 1 -2.86 -13.21 -6.17
CA MET A 1 -3.96 -12.24 -6.11
C MET A 1 -3.66 -11.30 -4.95
N LEU A 2 -3.49 -10.00 -5.20
CA LEU A 2 -3.44 -8.99 -4.15
C LEU A 2 -4.86 -8.88 -3.58
N LYS A 3 -5.04 -9.26 -2.31
CA LYS A 3 -6.29 -8.98 -1.59
C LYS A 3 -6.04 -7.73 -0.77
N GLU A 4 -6.53 -6.60 -1.27
CA GLU A 4 -6.52 -5.34 -0.54
C GLU A 4 -7.81 -5.22 0.29
N GLN A 5 -7.68 -4.58 1.44
CA GLN A 5 -8.79 -4.15 2.29
C GLN A 5 -8.69 -2.64 2.43
N VAL A 6 -9.79 -1.95 2.19
CA VAL A 6 -9.85 -0.49 2.26
C VAL A 6 -10.94 -0.09 3.25
N TYR A 7 -10.59 0.84 4.13
CA TYR A 7 -11.46 1.39 5.17
C TYR A 7 -11.53 2.90 5.01
N VAL A 8 -12.73 3.47 5.22
CA VAL A 8 -12.93 4.92 5.26
C VAL A 8 -13.01 5.33 6.73
N LEU A 9 -12.12 6.21 7.18
CA LEU A 9 -12.08 6.74 8.53
C LEU A 9 -12.17 8.27 8.49
N GLY A 10 -13.39 8.80 8.56
CA GLY A 10 -13.62 10.24 8.41
C GLY A 10 -13.31 10.70 6.99
N ASP A 11 -12.35 11.61 6.84
CA ASP A 11 -11.82 12.12 5.57
C ASP A 11 -10.61 11.34 5.04
N GLN A 12 -10.15 10.31 5.77
CA GLN A 12 -8.99 9.50 5.40
C GLN A 12 -9.39 8.12 4.87
N LEU A 13 -8.59 7.61 3.94
CA LEU A 13 -8.67 6.24 3.43
C LEU A 13 -7.52 5.42 4.01
N VAL A 14 -7.82 4.33 4.71
CA VAL A 14 -6.81 3.37 5.17
C VAL A 14 -6.84 2.15 4.27
N ALA A 15 -5.69 1.79 3.69
CA ALA A 15 -5.55 0.60 2.87
C ALA A 15 -4.56 -0.39 3.48
N VAL A 16 -4.95 -1.67 3.51
CA VAL A 16 -4.13 -2.79 3.95
C VAL A 16 -3.99 -3.78 2.81
N PHE A 17 -2.76 -4.04 2.37
CA PHE A 17 -2.49 -4.93 1.24
C PHE A 17 -1.10 -5.58 1.35
N SER A 18 -0.80 -6.52 0.44
CA SER A 18 0.51 -7.17 0.37
C SER A 18 1.02 -7.27 -1.06
N VAL A 19 2.20 -6.72 -1.34
CA VAL A 19 2.88 -6.88 -2.64
C VAL A 19 3.95 -7.97 -2.55
N THR A 20 4.14 -8.70 -3.65
CA THR A 20 5.20 -9.71 -3.76
C THR A 20 6.01 -9.49 -5.03
N LEU A 21 7.34 -9.55 -4.90
CA LEU A 21 8.30 -9.47 -6.01
C LEU A 21 9.41 -10.49 -5.76
N GLU A 22 9.65 -11.39 -6.72
CA GLU A 22 10.73 -12.38 -6.64
C GLU A 22 10.77 -13.19 -5.33
N GLY A 23 9.60 -13.53 -4.79
CA GLY A 23 9.45 -14.26 -3.53
C GLY A 23 9.62 -13.42 -2.26
N CYS A 24 9.96 -12.14 -2.39
CA CYS A 24 9.93 -11.18 -1.29
C CYS A 24 8.55 -10.56 -1.16
N THR A 25 8.07 -10.36 0.07
CA THR A 25 6.74 -9.82 0.36
C THR A 25 6.84 -8.61 1.28
N ALA A 26 6.08 -7.57 0.95
CA ALA A 26 5.79 -6.46 1.85
C ALA A 26 4.29 -6.42 2.13
N LYS A 27 3.91 -6.52 3.40
CA LYS A 27 2.57 -6.17 3.86
C LYS A 27 2.59 -4.70 4.28
N MET A 28 1.65 -3.93 3.78
CA MET A 28 1.60 -2.49 4.00
C MET A 28 0.23 -2.12 4.53
N GLU A 29 0.23 -1.32 5.59
CA GLU A 29 -0.91 -0.53 6.04
C GLU A 29 -0.56 0.94 5.79
N CYS A 30 -1.43 1.66 5.09
CA CYS A 30 -1.17 3.05 4.75
C CYS A 30 -2.41 3.93 4.88
N VAL A 31 -2.18 5.16 5.34
CA VAL A 31 -3.15 6.25 5.36
C VAL A 31 -2.99 7.04 4.06
N LEU A 32 -4.11 7.23 3.38
CA LEU A 32 -4.19 7.83 2.06
C LEU A 32 -5.11 9.05 2.08
N SER A 33 -4.67 10.09 1.37
CA SER A 33 -5.42 11.31 1.12
C SER A 33 -5.24 11.77 -0.33
N GLU A 34 -5.83 12.90 -0.70
CA GLU A 34 -5.68 13.50 -2.02
C GLU A 34 -4.22 13.81 -2.38
N GLN A 35 -3.38 14.05 -1.37
CA GLN A 35 -1.96 14.35 -1.53
C GLN A 35 -1.10 13.07 -1.72
N GLY A 36 -1.67 11.88 -1.49
CA GLY A 36 -1.01 10.58 -1.66
C GLY A 36 -0.96 9.77 -0.36
N VAL A 37 0.18 9.11 -0.12
CA VAL A 37 0.42 8.34 1.12
C VAL A 37 0.88 9.33 2.20
N GLU A 38 0.06 9.52 3.24
CA GLU A 38 0.38 10.40 4.37
C GLU A 38 1.27 9.70 5.39
N ASP A 39 0.95 8.43 5.67
CA ASP A 39 1.70 7.58 6.58
C ASP A 39 1.60 6.11 6.16
N TYR A 40 2.58 5.31 6.55
CA TYR A 40 2.55 3.88 6.33
C TYR A 40 3.43 3.09 7.29
N VAL A 41 3.01 1.86 7.55
CA VAL A 41 3.80 0.83 8.20
C VAL A 41 4.01 -0.30 7.20
N VAL A 42 5.24 -0.83 7.16
CA VAL A 42 5.57 -1.98 6.29
C VAL A 42 6.18 -3.12 7.12
N GLU A 43 5.61 -4.31 6.97
CA GLU A 43 6.23 -5.56 7.39
C GLU A 43 6.85 -6.21 6.16
N TYR A 44 8.17 -6.33 6.15
CA TYR A 44 8.92 -6.89 5.02
C TYR A 44 9.50 -8.25 5.37
N SER A 45 9.36 -9.20 4.44
CA SER A 45 9.99 -10.52 4.49
C SER A 45 10.67 -10.80 3.15
N GLY A 46 11.99 -10.90 3.14
CA GLY A 46 12.76 -11.11 1.91
C GLY A 46 14.23 -10.74 2.06
N THR A 47 14.93 -10.63 0.94
CA THR A 47 16.34 -10.21 0.89
C THR A 47 16.47 -8.70 0.95
N GLU A 48 17.43 -8.19 1.71
CA GLU A 48 17.64 -6.74 1.87
C GLU A 48 17.85 -6.01 0.53
N SER A 49 18.49 -6.68 -0.44
CA SER A 49 18.76 -6.10 -1.77
C SER A 49 17.49 -5.71 -2.53
N LEU A 50 16.37 -6.40 -2.30
CA LEU A 50 15.10 -6.14 -2.97
C LEU A 50 14.16 -5.26 -2.16
N TYR A 51 14.47 -4.93 -0.90
CA TYR A 51 13.60 -4.14 -0.02
C TYR A 51 13.14 -2.83 -0.67
N LYS A 52 14.06 -2.07 -1.26
CA LYS A 52 13.75 -0.78 -1.91
C LYS A 52 12.81 -0.94 -3.10
N ASP A 53 12.99 -1.99 -3.90
CA ASP A 53 12.17 -2.24 -5.07
C ASP A 53 10.76 -2.71 -4.68
N VAL A 54 10.66 -3.58 -3.67
CA VAL A 54 9.37 -4.01 -3.11
C VAL A 54 8.63 -2.83 -2.47
N LEU A 55 9.33 -1.99 -1.70
CA LEU A 55 8.72 -0.81 -1.09
C LEU A 55 8.23 0.18 -2.15
N LYS A 56 9.01 0.41 -3.21
CA LYS A 56 8.59 1.26 -4.34
C LYS A 56 7.35 0.72 -5.04
N LEU A 57 7.27 -0.61 -5.21
CA LEU A 57 6.08 -1.27 -5.74
C LEU A 57 4.86 -1.09 -4.83
N ALA A 58 5.04 -1.27 -3.52
CA ALA A 58 4.00 -1.07 -2.50
C ALA A 58 3.46 0.38 -2.51
N LEU A 59 4.34 1.37 -2.50
CA LEU A 59 3.97 2.79 -2.58
C LEU A 59 3.27 3.14 -3.90
N SER A 60 3.70 2.56 -5.02
CA SER A 60 3.02 2.73 -6.31
C SER A 60 1.62 2.14 -6.28
N HIS A 61 1.45 0.98 -5.65
CA HIS A 61 0.14 0.34 -5.52
C HIS A 61 -0.80 1.14 -4.59
N ALA A 62 -0.29 1.67 -3.47
CA ALA A 62 -1.05 2.54 -2.58
C ALA A 62 -1.71 3.73 -3.32
N LYS A 63 -0.96 4.38 -4.23
CA LYS A 63 -1.50 5.45 -5.09
C LYS A 63 -2.64 4.98 -6.00
N THR A 64 -2.56 3.74 -6.51
CA THR A 64 -3.63 3.17 -7.35
C THR A 64 -4.88 2.82 -6.53
N VAL A 65 -4.71 2.40 -5.27
CA VAL A 65 -5.82 2.10 -4.37
C VAL A 65 -6.62 3.37 -4.08
N TYR A 66 -5.95 4.48 -3.75
CA TYR A 66 -6.60 5.77 -3.52
C TYR A 66 -7.45 6.18 -4.73
N SER A 67 -6.86 6.26 -5.93
CA SER A 67 -7.58 6.66 -7.14
C SER A 67 -8.78 5.77 -7.47
N SER A 68 -8.74 4.49 -7.09
CA SER A 68 -9.83 3.54 -7.37
C SER A 68 -11.00 3.65 -6.38
N HIS A 69 -10.75 4.17 -5.18
CA HIS A 69 -11.73 4.24 -4.09
C HIS A 69 -12.21 5.67 -3.82
N ALA A 70 -11.35 6.67 -3.97
CA ALA A 70 -11.71 8.09 -3.79
C ALA A 70 -12.74 8.59 -4.81
N VAL A 71 -12.79 8.01 -6.02
CA VAL A 71 -13.81 8.36 -7.03
C VAL A 71 -15.19 7.78 -6.69
N ARG A 72 -15.28 6.89 -5.68
CA ARG A 72 -16.50 6.17 -5.30
C ARG A 72 -17.02 6.53 -3.90
N ALA A 73 -16.26 7.32 -3.13
CA ALA A 73 -16.62 7.77 -1.78
C ALA A 73 -17.39 9.09 -1.82
#